data_AF-A0A3N5N008-F1
#
_entry.id   AF-A0A3N5N008-F1
#
_cell.length_a   1.000
_cell.length_b   1.000
_cell.length_c   1.000
_cell.angle_alpha   90.00
_cell.angle_beta   90.00
_cell.angle_gamma   90.00
#
_symmetry.space_group_name_H-M   'P 1'
#
loop_
_entity.id
_entity.type
_entity.pdbx_description
1 polymer ?
#
loop_
_entity_poly.entity_id
_entity_poly.type
_entity_poly.pdbx_seq_one_letter_code
_entity_poly.pdbx_strand_id
1 'polypeptide(L)'
;MVYFEKGGPELELGENEIRAGLQHALDRLGPRNKVVAVPPDITRLHSQAGLITRLVWDYYGEHLTDVLPALGTHHPMTPGEIGRMFGGIPGTLFRVHDWRKDVVTLGEVPGEYVGE
;
A
#
# COMPACT_ATOMS: atom_id res chain seq x y z
N MET A 1 10.77 13.76 0.25
CA MET A 1 10.88 13.91 1.71
C MET A 1 10.82 12.53 2.33
N VAL A 2 11.74 12.21 3.23
CA VAL A 2 11.77 10.92 3.96
C VAL A 2 11.25 11.17 5.38
N TYR A 3 10.25 10.41 5.83
CA TYR A 3 9.63 10.58 7.15
C TYR A 3 10.27 9.70 8.23
N PHE A 4 10.81 8.55 7.83
CA PHE A 4 11.55 7.62 8.68
C PHE A 4 12.53 6.84 7.81
N GLU A 5 13.72 6.58 8.36
CA GLU A 5 14.72 5.70 7.76
C GLU A 5 15.42 4.92 8.86
N LYS A 6 15.64 3.62 8.63
CA LYS A 6 16.41 2.75 9.49
C LYS A 6 16.89 1.57 8.63
N GLY A 7 18.19 1.36 8.55
CA GLY A 7 18.77 0.33 7.70
C GLY A 7 20.25 0.10 8.02
N GLY A 8 20.73 -1.09 7.69
CA GLY A 8 22.12 -1.51 7.83
C GLY A 8 22.31 -2.88 7.17
N PRO A 9 23.54 -3.25 6.79
CA PRO A 9 23.80 -4.49 6.05
C PRO A 9 23.41 -5.76 6.82
N GLU A 10 23.43 -5.69 8.15
CA GLU A 10 23.12 -6.82 9.05
C GLU A 10 21.81 -6.60 9.84
N LEU A 11 21.10 -5.50 9.56
CA LEU A 11 19.92 -5.14 10.32
C LEU A 11 18.68 -5.82 9.76
N GLU A 12 18.10 -6.72 10.56
CA GLU A 12 16.76 -7.25 10.31
C GLU A 12 15.70 -6.41 11.03
N LEU A 13 14.60 -6.12 10.34
CA LEU A 13 13.45 -5.42 10.91
C LEU A 13 12.33 -6.43 11.15
N GLY A 14 12.08 -6.73 12.42
CA GLY A 14 10.93 -7.52 12.84
C GLY A 14 9.64 -6.71 12.84
N GLU A 15 8.52 -7.36 13.17
CA GLU A 15 7.21 -6.70 13.21
C GLU A 15 7.18 -5.50 14.16
N ASN A 16 7.86 -5.58 15.31
CA ASN A 16 7.90 -4.49 16.29
C ASN A 16 8.67 -3.27 15.76
N GLU A 17 9.81 -3.51 15.10
CA GLU A 17 10.62 -2.46 14.48
C GLU A 17 9.88 -1.80 13.32
N ILE A 18 9.19 -2.59 12.49
CA ILE A 18 8.34 -2.08 11.39
C ILE A 18 7.20 -1.23 11.95
N ARG A 19 6.51 -1.72 12.99
CA ARG A 19 5.41 -0.98 13.65
C ARG A 19 5.90 0.35 14.20
N ALA A 20 7.01 0.37 14.93
CA ALA A 20 7.57 1.60 15.49
C ALA A 20 8.01 2.59 14.40
N GLY A 21 8.69 2.10 13.35
CA GLY A 21 9.11 2.95 12.24
C GLY A 21 7.95 3.52 11.43
N LEU A 22 6.91 2.72 11.19
CA LEU A 22 5.70 3.15 10.52
C LEU A 22 4.95 4.20 11.35
N GLN A 23 4.75 3.97 12.64
CA GLN A 23 4.11 4.94 13.54
C GLN A 23 4.86 6.28 13.53
N HIS A 24 6.18 6.26 13.69
CA HIS A 24 7.00 7.48 13.60
C HIS A 24 6.81 8.20 12.26
N ALA A 25 6.79 7.47 11.14
CA ALA A 25 6.61 8.05 9.82
C ALA A 25 5.22 8.70 9.67
N LEU A 26 4.16 8.03 10.14
CA LEU A 26 2.78 8.51 10.05
C LEU A 26 2.53 9.68 11.01
N ASP A 27 3.12 9.68 12.20
CA ASP A 27 3.08 10.81 13.13
C ASP A 27 3.70 12.06 12.50
N ARG A 28 4.86 11.92 11.85
CA ARG A 28 5.53 13.02 11.14
C ARG A 28 4.78 13.49 9.90
N LEU A 29 4.07 12.59 9.22
CA LEU A 29 3.19 12.96 8.09
C LEU A 29 2.03 13.86 8.57
N GLY A 30 1.67 13.77 9.84
CA GLY A 30 0.58 14.52 10.45
C GLY A 30 -0.80 13.89 10.22
N PRO A 31 -1.85 14.45 10.84
CA PRO A 31 -3.19 13.86 10.83
C PRO A 31 -3.79 13.79 9.42
N ARG A 32 -4.47 12.68 9.12
CA ARG A 32 -5.18 12.45 7.86
C ARG A 32 -6.57 11.88 8.15
N ASN A 33 -7.59 12.48 7.53
CA ASN A 33 -8.99 12.11 7.77
C ASN A 33 -9.56 11.15 6.71
N LYS A 34 -8.88 11.02 5.56
CA LYS A 34 -9.27 10.17 4.44
C LYS A 34 -8.02 9.64 3.77
N VAL A 35 -7.75 8.36 3.96
CA VAL A 35 -6.52 7.68 3.56
C VAL A 35 -6.87 6.52 2.63
N VAL A 36 -6.09 6.39 1.57
CA VAL A 36 -6.10 5.23 0.67
C VAL A 36 -4.72 4.57 0.75
N ALA A 37 -4.69 3.26 1.02
CA ALA A 37 -3.47 2.47 0.92
C ALA A 37 -3.37 1.82 -0.46
N VAL A 38 -2.19 1.85 -1.08
CA VAL A 38 -1.93 1.25 -2.40
C VAL A 38 -0.84 0.17 -2.28
N PRO A 39 -1.13 -0.98 -1.65
CA PRO A 39 -0.16 -2.07 -1.50
C PRO A 39 0.03 -2.84 -2.82
N PRO A 40 1.11 -3.63 -2.98
CA PRO A 40 1.20 -4.59 -4.08
C PRO A 40 0.13 -5.69 -3.98
N ASP A 41 -0.02 -6.46 -5.05
CA ASP A 41 -0.94 -7.59 -5.11
C ASP A 41 -0.36 -8.89 -4.48
N ILE A 42 -1.14 -9.97 -4.59
CA ILE A 42 -0.78 -11.28 -4.03
C ILE A 42 0.53 -11.87 -4.57
N THR A 43 0.99 -11.45 -5.75
CA THR A 43 2.27 -11.92 -6.31
C THR A 43 3.46 -11.51 -5.46
N ARG A 44 3.27 -10.53 -4.55
CA ARG A 44 4.24 -10.08 -3.55
C ARG A 44 3.88 -10.52 -2.14
N LEU A 45 3.25 -11.69 -1.95
CA LEU A 45 2.83 -12.20 -0.64
C LEU A 45 3.93 -12.13 0.44
N HIS A 46 5.19 -12.42 0.10
CA HIS A 46 6.32 -12.45 1.04
C HIS A 46 7.02 -11.09 1.24
N SER A 47 6.44 -9.99 0.75
CA SER A 47 7.01 -8.64 0.84
C SER A 47 6.77 -7.92 2.17
N GLN A 48 6.06 -8.56 3.11
CA GLN A 48 5.51 -7.92 4.33
C GLN A 48 4.50 -6.78 4.07
N ALA A 49 4.13 -6.49 2.82
CA ALA A 49 3.13 -5.47 2.51
C ALA A 49 1.77 -5.73 3.18
N GLY A 50 1.40 -7.00 3.33
CA GLY A 50 0.21 -7.42 4.08
C GLY A 50 0.23 -6.95 5.54
N LEU A 51 1.35 -7.23 6.22
CA LEU A 51 1.61 -6.78 7.58
C LEU A 51 1.56 -5.25 7.66
N ILE A 52 2.33 -4.56 6.81
CA ILE A 52 2.41 -3.09 6.83
C ILE A 52 1.03 -2.46 6.61
N THR A 53 0.23 -2.98 5.66
CA THR A 53 -1.12 -2.46 5.39
C THR A 53 -2.04 -2.66 6.60
N ARG A 54 -1.94 -3.80 7.30
CA ARG A 54 -2.66 -4.02 8.56
C ARG A 54 -2.24 -3.02 9.63
N LEU A 55 -0.94 -2.71 9.76
CA LEU A 55 -0.46 -1.70 10.71
C LEU A 55 -0.96 -0.29 10.36
N VAL A 56 -1.08 0.04 9.07
CA VAL A 56 -1.71 1.29 8.61
C VAL A 56 -3.19 1.33 9.00
N TRP A 57 -3.91 0.21 8.87
CA TRP A 57 -5.30 0.11 9.32
C TRP A 57 -5.43 0.23 10.84
N ASP A 58 -4.56 -0.43 11.62
CA ASP A 58 -4.51 -0.29 13.08
C ASP A 58 -4.29 1.18 13.50
N TYR A 59 -3.45 1.92 12.76
CA TYR A 59 -3.11 3.32 13.06
C TYR A 59 -4.23 4.30 12.67
N TYR A 60 -4.77 4.19 11.46
CA TYR A 60 -5.76 5.15 10.96
C TYR A 60 -7.21 4.79 11.31
N GLY A 61 -7.50 3.52 11.62
CA GLY A 61 -8.86 3.05 11.90
C GLY A 61 -9.82 3.40 10.75
N GLU A 62 -10.92 4.08 11.09
CA GLU A 62 -11.95 4.51 10.15
C GLU A 62 -11.46 5.54 9.12
N HIS A 63 -10.32 6.20 9.35
CA HIS A 63 -9.75 7.14 8.38
C HIS A 63 -9.07 6.44 7.19
N LEU A 64 -8.73 5.14 7.31
CA LEU A 64 -8.37 4.33 6.14
C LEU A 64 -9.65 3.88 5.44
N THR A 65 -10.06 4.63 4.43
CA THR A 65 -11.34 4.42 3.76
C THR A 65 -11.26 3.36 2.67
N ASP A 66 -10.07 3.16 2.09
CA ASP A 66 -9.89 2.28 0.94
C ASP A 66 -8.50 1.64 0.92
N VAL A 67 -8.45 0.41 0.43
CA VAL A 67 -7.22 -0.30 0.06
C VAL A 67 -7.33 -0.69 -1.41
N LEU A 68 -6.39 -0.22 -2.24
CA LEU A 68 -6.36 -0.46 -3.68
C LEU A 68 -5.09 -1.24 -4.04
N PRO A 69 -5.13 -2.59 -4.10
CA PRO A 69 -3.99 -3.36 -4.54
C PRO A 69 -3.53 -2.95 -5.94
N ALA A 70 -2.24 -2.67 -6.10
CA ALA A 70 -1.61 -2.30 -7.36
C ALA A 70 -1.40 -3.55 -8.23
N LEU A 71 -2.43 -3.90 -9.00
CA LEU A 71 -2.44 -5.11 -9.86
C LEU A 71 -1.58 -4.96 -11.13
N GLY A 72 -1.37 -3.74 -11.63
CA GLY A 72 -0.90 -3.53 -13.00
C GLY A 72 -1.89 -4.17 -13.99
N THR A 73 -1.42 -5.12 -14.79
CA THR A 73 -2.27 -5.84 -15.76
C THR A 73 -2.88 -7.15 -15.23
N HIS A 74 -2.60 -7.51 -13.97
CA HIS A 74 -3.04 -8.76 -13.37
C HIS A 74 -4.55 -8.81 -13.11
N HIS A 75 -5.05 -10.01 -12.81
CA HIS A 75 -6.44 -10.23 -12.42
C HIS A 75 -6.72 -9.67 -11.02
N PRO A 76 -7.95 -9.22 -10.74
CA PRO A 76 -8.36 -8.83 -9.39
C PRO A 76 -8.09 -9.92 -8.37
N MET A 77 -7.58 -9.54 -7.21
CA MET A 77 -7.39 -10.46 -6.09
C MET A 77 -8.74 -11.02 -5.64
N THR A 78 -8.81 -12.33 -5.46
CA THR A 78 -9.97 -13.02 -4.91
C THR A 78 -10.12 -12.72 -3.40
N PRO A 79 -11.32 -12.89 -2.82
CA PRO A 79 -11.51 -12.74 -1.37
C PRO A 79 -10.57 -13.62 -0.54
N GLY A 80 -10.25 -14.83 -1.02
CA GLY A 80 -9.30 -15.72 -0.36
C GLY A 80 -7.86 -15.20 -0.38
N GLU A 81 -7.42 -14.62 -1.49
CA GLU A 81 -6.10 -13.99 -1.60
C GLU A 81 -6.00 -12.72 -0.75
N ILE A 82 -7.08 -11.91 -0.72
CA ILE A 82 -7.17 -10.74 0.18
C ILE A 82 -7.04 -11.18 1.63
N GLY A 83 -7.81 -12.19 2.06
CA GLY A 83 -7.71 -12.73 3.42
C GLY A 83 -6.34 -13.28 3.76
N ARG A 84 -5.69 -13.96 2.80
CA ARG A 84 -4.34 -14.52 2.96
C ARG A 84 -3.26 -13.44 3.08
N MET A 85 -3.35 -12.36 2.30
CA MET A 85 -2.33 -11.31 2.28
C MET A 85 -2.55 -10.28 3.40
N PHE A 86 -3.78 -9.85 3.63
CA PHE A 86 -4.10 -8.66 4.42
C PHE A 86 -4.92 -8.94 5.68
N GLY A 87 -5.02 -10.21 6.09
CA GLY A 87 -5.92 -10.69 7.16
C GLY A 87 -6.13 -9.71 8.33
N GLY A 88 -7.38 -9.60 8.77
CA GLY A 88 -7.82 -8.65 9.81
C GLY A 88 -8.48 -7.40 9.24
N ILE A 89 -8.09 -6.94 8.04
CA ILE A 89 -8.73 -5.80 7.38
C ILE A 89 -10.10 -6.22 6.81
N PRO A 90 -11.19 -5.45 7.04
CA PRO A 90 -12.48 -5.72 6.43
C PRO A 90 -12.41 -5.75 4.90
N GLY A 91 -12.93 -6.83 4.29
CA GLY A 91 -12.96 -6.99 2.84
C GLY A 91 -13.68 -5.85 2.10
N THR A 92 -14.59 -5.15 2.78
CA THR A 92 -15.34 -3.99 2.25
C THR A 92 -14.48 -2.76 1.96
N LEU A 93 -13.27 -2.67 2.52
CA LEU A 93 -12.32 -1.59 2.22
C LEU A 93 -11.57 -1.82 0.91
N PHE A 94 -11.56 -3.05 0.37
CA PHE A 94 -10.79 -3.37 -0.82
C PHE A 94 -11.49 -2.93 -2.10
N ARG A 95 -10.75 -2.22 -2.95
CA ARG A 95 -11.17 -1.77 -4.26
C ARG A 95 -10.48 -2.58 -5.34
N VAL A 96 -11.18 -2.83 -6.44
CA VAL A 96 -10.61 -3.48 -7.62
C VAL A 96 -9.94 -2.40 -8.47
N HIS A 97 -8.69 -2.60 -8.84
CA HIS A 97 -7.99 -1.74 -9.79
C HIS A 97 -8.37 -2.14 -11.24
N ASP A 98 -9.43 -1.54 -11.80
CA ASP A 98 -9.81 -1.74 -13.21
C ASP A 98 -9.04 -0.77 -14.12
N TRP A 99 -7.79 -1.15 -14.42
CA TRP A 99 -6.90 -0.37 -15.28
C TRP A 99 -7.44 -0.11 -16.69
N ARG A 100 -8.46 -0.86 -17.13
CA ARG A 100 -9.06 -0.68 -18.47
C ARG A 100 -10.14 0.38 -18.49
N LYS A 101 -10.85 0.60 -17.38
CA LYS A 101 -12.06 1.43 -17.36
C LYS A 101 -11.99 2.61 -16.40
N ASP A 102 -11.20 2.53 -15.34
CA ASP A 102 -11.23 3.52 -14.26
C ASP A 102 -10.07 4.53 -14.34
N VAL A 103 -9.34 4.54 -15.46
CA VAL A 103 -8.21 5.45 -15.68
C VAL A 103 -8.67 6.85 -16.06
N VAL A 104 -7.96 7.85 -15.55
CA VAL A 104 -8.13 9.26 -15.89
C VAL A 104 -6.83 9.78 -16.48
N THR A 105 -6.89 10.40 -17.66
CA THR A 105 -5.73 11.02 -18.29
C THR A 105 -5.27 12.22 -17.46
N LEU A 106 -4.04 12.17 -16.95
CA LEU A 106 -3.42 13.26 -16.18
C LEU A 106 -2.53 14.18 -17.05
N GLY A 107 -2.15 13.72 -18.23
CA GLY A 107 -1.26 14.44 -19.14
C GLY A 107 -0.64 13.51 -20.19
N GLU A 108 0.32 14.04 -20.94
CA GLU A 108 1.05 13.33 -21.98
C GLU A 108 2.56 13.40 -21.72
N VAL A 109 3.27 12.31 -22.00
CA VAL A 109 4.74 12.28 -21.95
C VAL A 109 5.27 12.89 -23.26
N PRO A 110 6.19 13.88 -23.21
CA PRO A 110 6.72 14.51 -24.43
C PRO A 110 7.33 13.51 -25.41
N GLY A 111 7.02 13.65 -26.70
CA GLY A 111 7.50 12.73 -27.74
C GLY A 111 9.03 12.71 -27.89
N GLU A 112 9.70 13.83 -27.64
CA GLU A 112 11.17 13.91 -27.62
C GLU A 112 11.80 13.02 -26.53
N TYR A 113 11.14 12.89 -25.37
CA TYR A 113 11.59 12.01 -24.28
C TYR A 113 11.35 10.53 -24.61
N VAL A 114 10.25 10.20 -25.30
CA VAL A 114 9.93 8.81 -25.70
C VAL A 114 10.85 8.31 -26.82
N GLY A 115 11.42 9.21 -27.61
CA GLY A 115 12.32 8.88 -28.72
C GLY A 115 13.78 8.65 -28.34
N GLU A 116 14.16 8.90 -27.08
CA GLU A 116 15.49 8.59 -26.51
C GLU A 116 15.61 7.09 -26.17
#